data_AF-A0A7C2K924-F1
#
_entry.id   AF-A0A7C2K924-F1
#
_cell.length_a   1.000
_cell.length_b   1.000
_cell.length_c   1.000
_cell.angle_alpha   90.00
_cell.angle_beta   90.00
_cell.angle_gamma   90.00
#
_symmetry.space_group_name_H-M   'P 1'
#
loop_
_entity.id
_entity.type
_entity.pdbx_description
1 polymer ?
#
loop_
_entity_poly.entity_id
_entity_poly.type
_entity_poly.pdbx_seq_one_letter_code
_entity_poly.pdbx_strand_id
1 'polypeptide(L)'
;MTSFGLSADPAAFAAALAQFLVTQAILAVLVYHTIHQLRLIHHIYLHHTRLNLYRLQPLYAFSTPAALTAAGLLLYSYLWFASTPELINEPASLGLAAFFSGIAILTFTWPLWGIHRRLVEEKTRLLQESSARFEAVVSQLHLRVDHQELTAMDDLNKTLASLEIEQAALRRIPTWPWEPGTVRGLAAALLVPLVLWLVQSLLEKSLGG
;
A
#
# COMPACT_ATOMS: atom_id res chain seq x y z
N MET A 1 -15.77 37.52 -13.85
CA MET A 1 -15.78 37.28 -15.30
C MET A 1 -14.46 37.74 -15.89
N THR A 2 -13.44 36.90 -15.77
CA THR A 2 -12.27 36.93 -16.66
C THR A 2 -12.29 35.57 -17.30
N SER A 3 -12.83 35.55 -18.52
CA SER A 3 -12.89 34.38 -19.37
C SER A 3 -11.54 33.69 -19.43
N PHE A 4 -11.58 32.37 -19.61
CA PHE A 4 -10.62 31.67 -20.45
C PHE A 4 -10.39 32.49 -21.73
N GLY A 5 -9.45 33.43 -21.67
CA GLY A 5 -8.80 33.98 -22.83
C GLY A 5 -7.97 32.83 -23.37
N LEU A 6 -8.58 31.96 -24.17
CA LEU A 6 -7.88 31.43 -25.33
C LEU A 6 -7.38 32.67 -26.05
N SER A 7 -6.16 33.10 -25.72
CA SER A 7 -5.45 34.09 -26.50
C SER A 7 -5.55 33.60 -27.93
N ALA A 8 -6.15 34.39 -28.81
CA ALA A 8 -6.24 34.11 -30.25
C ALA A 8 -4.86 34.11 -30.95
N ASP A 9 -3.80 33.94 -30.16
CA ASP A 9 -2.42 33.76 -30.57
C ASP A 9 -2.10 32.26 -30.54
N PRO A 10 -2.00 31.61 -31.72
CA PRO A 10 -1.65 30.20 -31.84
C PRO A 10 -0.35 29.84 -31.12
N ALA A 11 0.58 30.79 -30.99
CA ALA A 11 1.86 30.57 -30.31
C ALA A 11 1.67 30.39 -28.79
N ALA A 12 0.83 31.19 -28.16
CA ALA A 12 0.53 31.09 -26.74
C ALA A 12 -0.23 29.80 -26.39
N PHE A 13 -1.17 29.38 -27.24
CA PHE A 13 -1.85 28.10 -27.09
C PHE A 13 -0.88 26.91 -27.25
N ALA A 14 -0.03 26.94 -28.28
CA ALA A 14 0.98 25.90 -28.49
C ALA A 14 1.97 25.80 -27.32
N ALA A 15 2.40 26.94 -26.76
CA ALA A 15 3.26 26.98 -25.59
C ALA A 15 2.58 26.38 -24.34
N ALA A 16 1.30 26.72 -24.09
CA ALA A 16 0.54 26.16 -22.98
C ALA A 16 0.32 24.64 -23.12
N LEU A 17 0.01 24.18 -24.35
CA LEU A 17 -0.13 22.76 -24.65
C LEU A 17 1.18 22.00 -24.46
N ALA A 18 2.29 22.55 -24.95
CA ALA A 18 3.62 21.96 -24.78
C ALA A 18 3.99 21.85 -23.30
N GLN A 19 3.77 22.92 -22.51
CA GLN A 19 4.01 22.91 -21.07
C GLN A 19 3.17 21.84 -20.36
N PHE A 20 1.89 21.71 -20.71
CA PHE A 20 1.02 20.67 -20.17
C PHE A 20 1.56 19.27 -20.49
N LEU A 21 1.86 18.98 -21.76
CA LEU A 21 2.36 17.68 -22.19
C LEU A 21 3.69 17.31 -21.53
N VAL A 22 4.62 18.26 -21.42
CA VAL A 22 5.93 18.05 -20.77
C VAL A 22 5.75 17.72 -19.29
N THR A 23 4.90 18.47 -18.58
CA THR A 23 4.62 18.24 -17.16
C THR A 23 4.03 16.84 -16.93
N GLN A 24 3.06 16.44 -17.78
CA GLN A 24 2.45 15.13 -17.70
C GLN A 24 3.41 13.99 -18.06
N ALA A 25 4.30 14.21 -19.03
CA ALA A 25 5.32 13.23 -19.42
C ALA A 25 6.32 12.99 -18.27
N ILE A 26 6.80 14.05 -17.61
CA ILE A 26 7.72 13.94 -16.46
C ILE A 26 7.07 13.14 -15.33
N LEU A 27 5.82 13.44 -15.01
CA LEU A 27 5.07 12.75 -13.96
C LEU A 27 4.87 11.27 -14.29
N ALA A 28 4.51 10.95 -15.53
CA ALA A 28 4.36 9.58 -16.00
C ALA A 28 5.69 8.78 -15.92
N VAL A 29 6.81 9.41 -16.29
CA VAL A 29 8.15 8.79 -16.18
C VAL A 29 8.53 8.53 -14.72
N LEU A 30 8.29 9.48 -13.80
CA LEU A 30 8.56 9.31 -12.38
C LEU A 30 7.76 8.17 -11.77
N VAL A 31 6.46 8.08 -12.10
CA VAL A 31 5.60 6.98 -11.69
C VAL A 31 6.12 5.66 -12.23
N TYR A 32 6.36 5.59 -13.55
CA TYR A 32 6.85 4.38 -14.19
C TYR A 32 8.18 3.92 -13.57
N HIS A 33 9.13 4.84 -13.38
CA HIS A 33 10.44 4.54 -12.81
C HIS A 33 10.32 4.01 -11.39
N THR A 34 9.47 4.61 -10.55
CA THR A 34 9.26 4.15 -9.18
C THR A 34 8.63 2.76 -9.13
N ILE A 35 7.62 2.50 -9.96
CA ILE A 35 7.01 1.16 -10.06
C ILE A 35 8.03 0.14 -10.59
N HIS A 36 8.83 0.52 -11.58
CA HIS A 36 9.86 -0.36 -12.15
C HIS A 36 10.94 -0.69 -11.11
N GLN A 37 11.45 0.31 -10.40
CA GLN A 37 12.45 0.13 -9.34
C GLN A 37 11.92 -0.75 -8.20
N LEU A 38 10.68 -0.52 -7.75
CA LEU A 38 10.04 -1.37 -6.75
C LEU A 38 9.89 -2.81 -7.25
N ARG A 39 9.50 -3.03 -8.51
CA ARG A 39 9.40 -4.36 -9.11
C ARG A 39 10.75 -5.07 -9.22
N LEU A 40 11.82 -4.35 -9.55
CA LEU A 40 13.16 -4.90 -9.66
C LEU A 40 13.68 -5.36 -8.30
N ILE A 41 13.57 -4.50 -7.28
CA ILE A 41 14.02 -4.87 -5.93
C ILE A 41 13.16 -6.02 -5.38
N HIS A 42 11.85 -6.00 -5.64
CA HIS A 42 10.95 -7.09 -5.32
C HIS A 42 11.39 -8.42 -5.95
N HIS A 43 11.74 -8.41 -7.25
CA HIS A 43 12.22 -9.59 -7.94
C HIS A 43 13.49 -10.17 -7.30
N ILE A 44 14.43 -9.32 -6.90
CA ILE A 44 15.66 -9.72 -6.22
C ILE A 44 15.35 -10.34 -4.85
N TYR A 45 14.59 -9.63 -4.01
CA TYR A 45 14.26 -10.09 -2.66
C TYR A 45 13.46 -11.39 -2.65
N LEU A 46 12.52 -11.55 -3.59
CA LEU A 46 11.66 -12.74 -3.63
C LEU A 46 12.33 -13.98 -4.23
N HIS A 47 13.25 -13.84 -5.18
CA HIS A 47 13.86 -15.00 -5.83
C HIS A 47 15.20 -15.41 -5.23
N HIS A 48 15.89 -14.50 -4.54
CA HIS A 48 17.24 -14.76 -4.05
C HIS A 48 17.33 -14.79 -2.52
N THR A 49 16.25 -14.48 -1.80
CA THR A 49 16.23 -14.44 -0.33
C THR A 49 15.12 -15.32 0.23
N ARG A 50 15.43 -16.17 1.22
CA ARG A 50 14.37 -16.88 1.96
C ARG A 50 13.55 -15.87 2.75
N LEU A 51 12.26 -15.80 2.42
CA LEU A 51 11.30 -14.87 3.01
C LEU A 51 11.07 -15.29 4.47
N ASN A 52 11.51 -14.46 5.42
CA ASN A 52 11.38 -14.74 6.84
C ASN A 52 10.18 -13.96 7.41
N LEU A 53 9.07 -14.65 7.70
CA LEU A 53 7.87 -14.03 8.26
C LEU A 53 8.08 -13.41 9.64
N TYR A 54 9.11 -13.83 10.38
CA TYR A 54 9.48 -13.24 11.67
C TYR A 54 10.26 -11.92 11.52
N ARG A 55 10.65 -11.55 10.29
CA ARG A 55 11.38 -10.31 9.98
C ARG A 55 10.77 -9.60 8.78
N LEU A 56 9.60 -8.98 8.98
CA LEU A 56 8.87 -8.24 7.94
C LEU A 56 9.46 -6.85 7.62
N GLN A 57 10.38 -6.33 8.44
CA GLN A 57 10.89 -4.96 8.34
C GLN A 57 11.49 -4.59 6.97
N PRO A 58 12.27 -5.45 6.29
CA PRO A 58 12.76 -5.15 4.94
C PRO A 58 11.63 -5.03 3.90
N LEU A 59 10.50 -5.71 4.12
CA LEU A 59 9.35 -5.65 3.22
C LEU A 59 8.56 -4.35 3.39
N TYR A 60 8.51 -3.81 4.61
CA TYR A 60 7.87 -2.52 4.88
C TYR A 60 8.60 -1.34 4.24
N ALA A 61 9.92 -1.44 4.04
CA ALA A 61 10.70 -0.42 3.34
C ALA A 61 10.19 -0.14 1.91
N PHE A 62 9.51 -1.10 1.27
CA PHE A 62 8.90 -0.90 -0.06
C PHE A 62 7.61 -0.08 -0.03
N SER A 63 6.90 -0.07 1.10
CA SER A 63 5.65 0.67 1.24
C SER A 63 5.85 2.19 1.33
N THR A 64 6.99 2.64 1.86
CA THR A 64 7.30 4.07 2.02
C THR A 64 7.49 4.80 0.69
N PRO A 65 8.37 4.36 -0.24
CA PRO A 65 8.51 5.01 -1.55
C PRO A 65 7.23 4.96 -2.38
N ALA A 66 6.48 3.85 -2.32
CA ALA A 66 5.20 3.72 -3.00
C ALA A 66 4.18 4.74 -2.46
N ALA A 67 4.10 4.89 -1.14
CA ALA A 67 3.22 5.87 -0.50
C ALA A 67 3.64 7.31 -0.79
N LEU A 68 4.94 7.61 -0.79
CA LEU A 68 5.45 8.93 -1.16
C LEU A 68 5.13 9.28 -2.62
N THR A 69 5.22 8.31 -3.53
CA THR A 69 4.86 8.51 -4.94
C THR A 69 3.37 8.80 -5.08
N ALA A 70 2.52 8.01 -4.41
CA ALA A 70 1.08 8.24 -4.40
C ALA A 70 0.70 9.59 -3.76
N ALA A 71 1.32 9.95 -2.64
CA ALA A 71 1.13 11.24 -1.99
C ALA A 71 1.60 12.40 -2.87
N GLY A 72 2.72 12.25 -3.58
CA GLY A 72 3.21 13.24 -4.55
C GLY A 72 2.25 13.44 -5.72
N LEU A 73 1.65 12.35 -6.23
CA LEU A 73 0.60 12.43 -7.27
C LEU A 73 -0.64 13.18 -6.76
N LEU A 74 -1.10 12.85 -5.55
CA LEU A 74 -2.25 13.53 -4.94
C LEU A 74 -1.97 15.01 -4.68
N LEU A 75 -0.79 15.34 -4.18
CA LEU A 75 -0.36 16.72 -3.95
C LEU A 75 -0.27 17.49 -5.26
N TYR A 76 0.28 16.89 -6.31
CA TYR A 76 0.31 17.49 -7.65
C TYR A 76 -1.10 17.78 -8.17
N SER A 77 -2.01 16.80 -8.08
CA SER A 77 -3.41 16.98 -8.46
C SER A 77 -4.07 18.11 -7.65
N TYR A 78 -3.78 18.20 -6.36
CA TYR A 78 -4.30 19.29 -5.52
C TYR A 78 -3.77 20.67 -5.92
N LEU A 79 -2.46 20.82 -6.11
CA LEU A 79 -1.84 22.09 -6.50
C LEU A 79 -2.35 22.59 -7.86
N TRP A 80 -2.66 21.66 -8.77
CA TRP A 80 -3.30 21.98 -10.04
C TRP A 80 -4.68 22.64 -9.85
N PHE A 81 -5.56 22.04 -9.05
CA PHE A 81 -6.88 22.60 -8.75
C PHE A 81 -6.81 23.91 -7.97
N ALA A 82 -5.89 24.03 -7.01
CA ALA A 82 -5.69 25.25 -6.24
C ALA A 82 -5.27 26.43 -7.13
N SER A 83 -4.49 26.17 -8.18
CA SER A 83 -4.03 27.18 -9.13
C SER A 83 -5.12 27.58 -10.16
N THR A 84 -6.11 26.71 -10.37
CA THR A 84 -7.19 26.92 -11.36
C THR A 84 -8.55 26.50 -10.80
N PRO A 85 -9.13 27.27 -9.85
CA PRO A 85 -10.36 26.88 -9.14
C PRO A 85 -11.58 26.72 -10.05
N GLU A 86 -11.59 27.40 -11.19
CA GLU A 86 -12.66 27.33 -12.21
C GLU A 86 -12.87 25.89 -12.71
N LEU A 87 -11.81 25.06 -12.71
CA LEU A 87 -11.87 23.68 -13.14
C LEU A 87 -12.65 22.77 -12.16
N ILE A 88 -12.98 23.21 -10.95
CA ILE A 88 -13.74 22.35 -10.00
C ILE A 88 -15.20 22.18 -10.46
N ASN A 89 -15.74 23.16 -11.20
CA ASN A 89 -17.13 23.15 -11.65
C ASN A 89 -17.32 22.49 -13.03
N GLU A 90 -16.23 22.13 -13.70
CA GLU A 90 -16.26 21.50 -15.02
C GLU A 90 -16.31 19.96 -14.91
N PRO A 91 -17.28 19.27 -15.53
CA PRO A 91 -17.39 17.81 -15.43
C PRO A 91 -16.16 17.06 -15.99
N ALA A 92 -15.52 17.62 -17.01
CA ALA A 92 -14.39 17.00 -17.69
C ALA A 92 -13.12 16.93 -16.81
N SER A 93 -12.83 17.99 -16.05
CA SER A 93 -11.71 18.06 -15.11
C SER A 93 -11.93 17.17 -13.88
N LEU A 94 -13.17 17.05 -13.39
CA LEU A 94 -13.51 16.07 -12.36
C LEU A 94 -13.27 14.63 -12.83
N GLY A 95 -13.66 14.31 -14.07
CA GLY A 95 -13.36 13.01 -14.69
C GLY A 95 -11.87 12.74 -14.80
N LEU A 96 -11.08 13.75 -15.21
CA LEU A 96 -9.63 13.65 -15.29
C LEU A 96 -8.98 13.45 -13.90
N ALA A 97 -9.46 14.15 -12.87
CA ALA A 97 -8.99 14.00 -11.51
C ALA A 97 -9.30 12.62 -10.92
N ALA A 98 -10.50 12.11 -11.17
CA ALA A 98 -10.88 10.75 -10.79
C ALA A 98 -9.98 9.71 -11.48
N PHE A 99 -9.68 9.90 -12.76
CA PHE A 99 -8.76 9.04 -13.52
C PHE A 99 -7.35 9.04 -12.93
N PHE A 100 -6.75 10.21 -12.66
CA PHE A 100 -5.42 10.30 -12.07
C PHE A 100 -5.38 9.77 -10.63
N SER A 101 -6.43 10.01 -9.84
CA SER A 101 -6.57 9.42 -8.50
C SER A 101 -6.62 7.90 -8.58
N GLY A 102 -7.33 7.35 -9.56
CA GLY A 102 -7.34 5.91 -9.85
C GLY A 102 -5.95 5.38 -10.19
N ILE A 103 -5.20 6.08 -11.05
CA ILE A 103 -3.81 5.71 -11.37
C ILE A 103 -2.92 5.75 -10.14
N ALA A 104 -3.07 6.74 -9.26
CA ALA A 104 -2.30 6.84 -8.02
C ALA A 104 -2.58 5.65 -7.08
N ILE A 105 -3.86 5.29 -6.92
CA ILE A 105 -4.27 4.12 -6.12
C ILE A 105 -3.71 2.83 -6.71
N LEU A 106 -3.79 2.65 -8.03
CA LEU A 106 -3.27 1.46 -8.71
C LEU A 106 -1.74 1.36 -8.57
N THR A 107 -1.05 2.49 -8.75
CA THR A 107 0.42 2.61 -8.60
C THR A 107 0.88 2.21 -7.21
N PHE A 108 0.11 2.56 -6.18
CA PHE A 108 0.40 2.19 -4.80
C PHE A 108 0.05 0.72 -4.50
N THR A 109 -1.13 0.27 -4.92
CA THR A 109 -1.71 -1.01 -4.48
C THR A 109 -1.13 -2.21 -5.23
N TRP A 110 -0.87 -2.05 -6.53
CA TRP A 110 -0.37 -3.13 -7.40
C TRP A 110 0.91 -3.81 -6.90
N PRO A 111 2.00 -3.08 -6.56
CA PRO A 111 3.23 -3.72 -6.07
C PRO A 111 3.04 -4.40 -4.70
N LEU A 112 2.19 -3.85 -3.83
CA LEU A 112 1.93 -4.41 -2.50
C LEU A 112 1.11 -5.71 -2.59
N TRP A 113 0.21 -5.82 -3.57
CA TRP A 113 -0.58 -7.03 -3.80
C TRP A 113 0.30 -8.25 -4.11
N GLY A 114 1.36 -8.06 -4.90
CA GLY A 114 2.31 -9.14 -5.21
C GLY A 114 3.01 -9.68 -3.95
N ILE A 115 3.45 -8.78 -3.06
CA ILE A 115 4.07 -9.15 -1.78
C ILE A 115 3.04 -9.81 -0.86
N HIS A 116 1.82 -9.28 -0.80
CA HIS A 116 0.73 -9.85 0.00
C HIS A 116 0.48 -11.32 -0.36
N ARG A 117 0.34 -11.64 -1.65
CA ARG A 117 0.15 -13.03 -2.11
C ARG A 117 1.26 -13.96 -1.66
N ARG A 118 2.52 -13.53 -1.76
CA ARG A 118 3.68 -14.31 -1.30
C ARG A 118 3.70 -14.51 0.21
N LEU A 119 3.37 -13.47 0.98
CA LEU A 119 3.24 -13.58 2.44
C LEU A 119 2.13 -14.56 2.84
N VAL A 120 1.01 -14.57 2.10
CA VAL A 120 -0.08 -15.54 2.30
C VAL A 120 0.39 -16.96 1.97
N GLU A 121 1.05 -17.16 0.84
CA GLU A 121 1.62 -18.46 0.44
C GLU A 121 2.58 -19.01 1.52
N GLU A 122 3.52 -18.17 1.97
CA GLU A 122 4.54 -18.57 2.95
C GLU A 122 3.94 -18.81 4.34
N LYS A 123 2.98 -17.97 4.76
CA LYS A 123 2.25 -18.17 6.02
C LYS A 123 1.46 -19.47 6.00
N THR A 124 0.82 -19.77 4.87
CA THR A 124 0.05 -21.01 4.69
C THR A 124 0.99 -22.22 4.73
N ARG A 125 2.15 -22.14 4.07
CA ARG A 125 3.19 -23.18 4.08
C ARG A 125 3.67 -23.51 5.49
N LEU A 126 4.02 -22.49 6.28
CA LEU A 126 4.49 -22.68 7.66
C LEU A 126 3.39 -23.19 8.59
N LEU A 127 2.15 -22.72 8.43
CA LEU A 127 1.01 -23.26 9.18
C LEU A 127 0.75 -24.73 8.85
N GLN A 128 0.81 -25.12 7.58
CA GLN A 128 0.66 -26.52 7.17
C GLN A 128 1.77 -27.40 7.75
N GLU A 129 3.02 -26.94 7.69
CA GLU A 129 4.17 -27.66 8.25
C GLU A 129 4.02 -27.83 9.78
N SER A 130 3.60 -26.78 10.49
CA SER A 130 3.35 -26.85 11.94
C SER A 130 2.17 -27.76 12.27
N SER A 131 1.07 -27.72 11.50
CA SER A 131 -0.07 -28.62 11.67
C SER A 131 0.31 -30.09 11.47
N ALA A 132 1.11 -30.41 10.45
CA ALA A 132 1.58 -31.78 10.22
C ALA A 132 2.45 -32.29 11.39
N ARG A 133 3.30 -31.43 11.96
CA ARG A 133 4.09 -31.76 13.16
C ARG A 133 3.19 -31.95 14.39
N PHE A 134 2.17 -31.12 14.54
CA PHE A 134 1.19 -31.25 15.62
C PHE A 134 0.46 -32.59 15.55
N GLU A 135 -0.05 -32.97 14.38
CA GLU A 135 -0.68 -34.27 14.14
C GLU A 135 0.25 -35.45 14.46
N ALA A 136 1.52 -35.35 14.07
CA ALA A 136 2.52 -36.37 14.38
C ALA A 136 2.73 -36.53 15.89
N VAL A 137 2.84 -35.43 16.64
CA VAL A 137 3.01 -35.46 18.10
C VAL A 137 1.75 -36.00 18.80
N VAL A 138 0.55 -35.61 18.34
CA VAL A 138 -0.73 -36.15 18.84
C VAL A 138 -0.82 -37.65 18.61
N SER A 139 -0.44 -38.14 17.43
CA SER A 139 -0.46 -39.58 17.13
C SER A 139 0.48 -40.37 18.05
N GLN A 140 1.66 -39.83 18.35
CA GLN A 140 2.60 -40.44 19.30
C GLN A 140 2.06 -40.43 20.73
N LEU A 141 1.38 -39.36 21.12
CA LEU A 141 0.74 -39.26 22.43
C LEU A 141 -0.33 -40.34 22.59
N HIS A 142 -1.20 -40.53 21.59
CA HIS A 142 -2.22 -41.58 21.61
C HIS A 142 -1.62 -42.98 21.74
N LEU A 143 -0.59 -43.31 20.95
CA LEU A 143 0.09 -44.60 21.05
C LEU A 143 0.64 -44.86 22.46
N ARG A 144 1.28 -43.87 23.09
CA ARG A 144 1.81 -44.04 24.45
C ARG A 144 0.73 -44.20 25.51
N VAL A 145 -0.40 -43.49 25.34
CA VAL A 145 -1.57 -43.65 26.22
C VAL A 145 -2.13 -45.06 26.11
N ASP A 146 -2.26 -45.58 24.88
CA ASP A 146 -2.75 -46.94 24.62
C ASP A 146 -1.81 -48.01 25.20
N HIS A 147 -0.50 -47.75 25.21
CA HIS A 147 0.53 -48.61 25.79
C HIS A 147 0.80 -48.38 27.30
N GLN A 148 0.07 -47.48 27.96
CA GLN A 148 0.26 -47.11 29.38
C GLN A 148 1.66 -46.56 29.73
N GLU A 149 2.38 -45.99 28.76
CA GLU A 149 3.72 -45.42 28.93
C GLU A 149 3.67 -43.95 29.36
N LEU A 150 3.45 -43.71 30.65
CA LEU A 150 3.23 -42.36 31.19
C LEU A 150 4.51 -41.54 31.42
N THR A 151 5.67 -42.17 31.47
CA THR A 151 6.94 -41.59 31.94
C THR A 151 7.47 -40.44 31.08
N ALA A 152 7.05 -40.34 29.81
CA ALA A 152 7.50 -39.32 28.85
C ALA A 152 6.34 -38.54 28.20
N MET A 153 5.16 -38.51 28.82
CA MET A 153 4.00 -37.77 28.31
C MET A 153 4.14 -36.25 28.51
N ASP A 154 4.82 -35.82 29.58
CA ASP A 154 5.00 -34.40 29.88
C ASP A 154 5.79 -33.67 28.78
N ASP A 155 6.82 -34.31 28.21
CA ASP A 155 7.62 -33.76 27.11
C ASP A 155 6.80 -33.62 25.81
N LEU A 156 5.94 -34.59 25.50
CA LEU A 156 5.02 -34.50 24.36
C LEU A 156 3.99 -33.38 24.56
N ASN A 157 3.44 -33.25 25.77
CA ASN A 157 2.50 -32.19 26.09
C ASN A 157 3.14 -30.79 25.98
N LYS A 158 4.37 -30.62 26.49
CA LYS A 158 5.15 -29.38 26.29
C LYS A 158 5.43 -29.09 24.82
N THR A 159 5.68 -30.12 24.02
CA THR A 159 5.88 -29.98 22.57
C THR A 159 4.60 -29.52 21.89
N LEU A 160 3.43 -30.10 22.22
CA LEU A 160 2.13 -29.67 21.70
C LEU A 160 1.82 -28.21 22.07
N ALA A 161 2.03 -27.84 23.33
CA ALA A 161 1.85 -26.46 23.79
C ALA A 161 2.77 -25.48 23.04
N SER A 162 4.02 -25.87 22.79
CA SER A 162 4.97 -25.05 22.02
C SER A 162 4.54 -24.87 20.56
N LEU A 163 4.05 -25.93 19.92
CA LEU A 163 3.51 -25.87 18.56
C LEU A 163 2.24 -25.02 18.48
N GLU A 164 1.37 -25.08 19.48
CA GLU A 164 0.19 -24.21 19.56
C GLU A 164 0.58 -22.73 19.67
N ILE A 165 1.58 -22.41 20.50
CA ILE A 165 2.13 -21.05 20.61
C ILE A 165 2.72 -20.60 19.26
N GLU A 166 3.47 -21.46 18.57
CA GLU A 166 4.02 -21.17 17.23
C GLU A 166 2.90 -20.87 16.22
N GLN A 167 1.87 -21.71 16.14
CA GLN A 167 0.74 -21.50 15.23
C GLN A 167 -0.02 -20.21 15.56
N ALA A 168 -0.23 -19.93 16.85
CA ALA A 168 -0.86 -18.69 17.30
C ALA A 168 -0.02 -17.46 16.90
N ALA A 169 1.30 -17.54 17.02
CA ALA A 169 2.21 -16.49 16.57
C ALA A 169 2.13 -16.30 15.05
N LEU A 170 2.24 -17.38 14.26
CA LEU A 170 2.13 -17.35 12.79
C LEU A 170 0.79 -16.75 12.33
N ARG A 171 -0.33 -17.11 12.96
CA ARG A 171 -1.66 -16.56 12.65
C ARG A 171 -1.75 -15.05 12.87
N ARG A 172 -1.05 -14.52 13.87
CA ARG A 172 -1.01 -13.08 14.17
C ARG A 172 -0.15 -12.27 13.21
N ILE A 173 0.72 -12.89 12.42
CA ILE A 173 1.57 -12.17 11.46
C ILE A 173 0.69 -11.52 10.38
N PRO A 174 0.77 -10.19 10.18
CA PRO A 174 0.02 -9.50 9.14
C PRO A 174 0.58 -9.88 7.77
N THR A 175 -0.30 -10.15 6.81
CA THR A 175 0.08 -10.50 5.44
C THR A 175 0.14 -9.30 4.51
N TRP A 176 -0.31 -8.13 4.97
CA TRP A 176 -0.20 -6.90 4.19
C TRP A 176 1.10 -6.14 4.51
N PRO A 177 1.89 -5.79 3.49
CA PRO A 177 3.25 -5.24 3.65
C PRO A 177 3.25 -3.72 3.84
N TRP A 178 2.27 -3.14 4.53
CA TRP A 178 2.30 -1.71 4.89
C TRP A 178 2.69 -1.54 6.35
N GLU A 179 3.58 -0.57 6.60
CA GLU A 179 3.87 -0.13 7.95
C GLU A 179 2.64 0.62 8.51
N PRO A 180 2.28 0.49 9.80
CA PRO A 180 1.15 1.21 10.39
C PRO A 180 1.21 2.73 10.15
N GLY A 181 2.43 3.31 10.12
CA GLY A 181 2.65 4.73 9.81
C GLY A 181 2.34 5.10 8.36
N THR A 182 2.48 4.17 7.41
CA THR A 182 2.23 4.41 5.98
C THR A 182 0.76 4.67 5.70
N VAL A 183 -0.14 3.89 6.30
CA VAL A 183 -1.60 4.09 6.18
C VAL A 183 -2.00 5.43 6.76
N ARG A 184 -1.43 5.80 7.92
CA ARG A 184 -1.67 7.10 8.54
C ARG A 184 -1.18 8.26 7.68
N GLY A 185 -0.01 8.13 7.05
CA GLY A 185 0.55 9.13 6.15
C GLY A 185 -0.27 9.33 4.89
N LEU A 186 -0.72 8.24 4.25
CA LEU A 186 -1.63 8.28 3.10
C LEU A 186 -3.00 8.87 3.47
N ALA A 187 -3.57 8.44 4.60
CA ALA A 187 -4.82 9.00 5.10
C ALA A 187 -4.67 10.49 5.38
N ALA A 188 -3.55 10.93 5.98
CA ALA A 188 -3.27 12.36 6.16
C ALA A 188 -3.13 13.08 4.83
N ALA A 189 -2.41 12.53 3.85
CA ALA A 189 -2.27 13.13 2.52
C ALA A 189 -3.62 13.26 1.78
N LEU A 190 -4.56 12.34 2.01
CA LEU A 190 -5.92 12.39 1.46
C LEU A 190 -6.84 13.35 2.24
N LEU A 191 -6.75 13.35 3.56
CA LEU A 191 -7.66 14.08 4.44
C LEU A 191 -7.25 15.54 4.66
N VAL A 192 -5.96 15.85 4.71
CA VAL A 192 -5.45 17.21 4.93
C VAL A 192 -6.02 18.20 3.91
N PRO A 193 -6.02 17.92 2.58
CA PRO A 193 -6.60 18.83 1.60
C PRO A 193 -8.10 19.02 1.80
N LEU A 194 -8.82 17.95 2.14
CA LEU A 194 -10.27 17.99 2.38
C LEU A 194 -10.61 18.87 3.60
N VAL A 195 -9.82 18.71 4.68
CA VAL A 195 -9.94 19.49 5.90
C VAL A 195 -9.59 20.96 5.64
N LEU A 196 -8.51 21.24 4.90
CA LEU A 196 -8.13 22.60 4.54
C LEU A 196 -9.19 23.28 3.69
N TRP A 197 -9.75 22.59 2.69
CA TRP A 197 -10.85 23.10 1.88
C TRP A 197 -12.08 23.40 2.74
N LEU A 198 -12.47 22.48 3.64
CA LEU A 198 -13.63 22.65 4.51
C LEU A 198 -13.45 23.83 5.49
N VAL A 199 -12.25 24.00 6.04
CA VAL A 199 -11.89 25.15 6.88
C VAL A 199 -11.94 26.46 6.08
N GLN A 200 -11.39 26.48 4.87
CA GLN A 200 -11.45 27.64 3.97
C GLN A 200 -12.89 28.01 3.64
N SER A 201 -13.73 27.05 3.26
CA SER A 201 -15.14 27.29 2.94
C SER A 201 -15.95 27.79 4.14
N LEU A 202 -15.68 27.30 5.35
CA LEU A 202 -16.32 27.81 6.56
C LEU A 202 -15.86 29.23 6.92
N LEU A 203 -14.56 29.52 6.75
CA LEU A 203 -14.01 30.85 6.96
C LEU A 203 -14.59 31.86 5.96
N GLU A 204 -14.60 31.54 4.67
CA GLU A 204 -15.20 32.39 3.62
C GLU A 204 -16.68 32.64 3.89
N LYS A 205 -17.43 31.62 4.33
CA LYS A 205 -18.84 31.77 4.68
C LYS A 205 -19.07 32.62 5.95
N SER A 206 -18.11 32.68 6.87
CA SER A 206 -18.19 33.46 8.11
C SER A 206 -17.66 34.90 7.98
N LEU A 207 -16.71 35.14 7.07
CA LEU A 207 -16.09 36.44 6.79
C LEU A 207 -16.70 37.16 5.59
N GLY A 208 -17.36 36.43 4.69
CA GLY A 208 -18.07 36.95 3.51
C GLY A 208 -19.59 37.11 3.70
N GLY A 209 -20.04 37.22 4.95
CA GLY A 209 -21.41 37.65 5.30
C GLY A 209 -21.53 39.17 5.39
#